data_AF-F4PFN2-F1
#
_entry.id   AF-F4PFN2-F1
#
_cell.length_a   1.000
_cell.length_b   1.000
_cell.length_c   1.000
_cell.angle_alpha   90.00
_cell.angle_beta   90.00
_cell.angle_gamma   90.00
#
_symmetry.space_group_name_H-M   'P 1'
#
loop_
_entity.id
_entity.type
_entity.pdbx_description
1 polymer ?
#
loop_
_entity_poly.entity_id
_entity_poly.type
_entity_poly.pdbx_seq_one_letter_code
_entity_poly.pdbx_strand_id
1 'polypeptide(L)'
;MSMELKNASPSQTMTFAQFKKIDDREAAIRKLERIALSNLHNTFRLLKHNAGSDIHFYRLTSRLIPLANHEELLDWNYIKPLREPLREIGDFARKHKIRVDFHPDHFVLINSKEKHILKNSIRTLKLHYLLLKAMGIDPMHRCVMHVGGNYKETEMSLERFVDNWMNVPKVIQNMIMLENDDTSFTLEDTLYL
;
A
#
# COMPACT_ATOMS: atom_id res chain seq x y z
N MET A 1 6.99 3.92 -11.78
CA MET A 1 6.96 5.35 -12.20
C MET A 1 7.01 5.38 -13.72
N SER A 2 6.42 6.39 -14.38
CA SER A 2 6.59 6.56 -15.83
C SER A 2 7.93 7.26 -16.11
N MET A 3 8.64 6.81 -17.14
CA MET A 3 9.84 7.47 -17.67
C MET A 3 9.51 8.56 -18.69
N GLU A 4 8.25 8.60 -19.17
CA GLU A 4 7.76 9.56 -20.16
C GLU A 4 7.24 10.85 -19.51
N LEU A 5 6.52 10.71 -18.39
CA LEU A 5 5.93 11.85 -17.69
C LEU A 5 6.93 12.55 -16.78
N LYS A 6 7.35 13.76 -17.20
CA LYS A 6 8.19 14.64 -16.39
C LYS A 6 7.45 15.13 -15.14
N ASN A 7 8.19 15.19 -14.01
CA ASN A 7 7.71 15.70 -12.72
C ASN A 7 6.40 15.05 -12.25
N ALA A 8 6.30 13.72 -12.38
CA ALA A 8 5.09 12.96 -12.07
C ALA A 8 5.33 11.85 -11.02
N SER A 9 6.24 12.05 -10.06
CA SER A 9 6.47 11.06 -9.00
C SER A 9 5.25 10.99 -8.07
N PRO A 10 4.64 9.80 -7.88
CA PRO A 10 3.53 9.59 -6.95
C PRO A 10 3.98 9.21 -5.54
N SER A 11 5.29 9.24 -5.25
CA SER A 11 5.91 8.69 -4.04
C SER A 11 6.78 9.71 -3.30
N GLN A 12 6.44 10.99 -3.39
CA GLN A 12 7.09 12.03 -2.60
C GLN A 12 6.87 11.76 -1.11
N THR A 13 7.86 12.08 -0.28
CA THR A 13 7.89 11.71 1.13
C THR A 13 8.35 12.87 2.01
N MET A 14 8.08 12.77 3.31
CA MET A 14 8.74 13.56 4.34
C MET A 14 9.19 12.59 5.44
N THR A 15 10.41 12.74 5.94
CA THR A 15 10.87 11.90 7.06
C THR A 15 10.27 12.40 8.37
N PHE A 16 10.16 11.53 9.37
CA PHE A 16 9.68 11.95 10.69
C PHE A 16 10.60 13.01 11.33
N ALA A 17 11.92 12.93 11.12
CA ALA A 17 12.85 13.97 11.56
C ALA A 17 12.54 15.35 10.94
N GLN A 18 12.16 15.41 9.66
CA GLN A 18 11.73 16.66 9.03
C GLN A 18 10.36 17.13 9.53
N PHE A 19 9.45 16.20 9.84
CA PHE A 19 8.17 16.51 10.46
C PHE A 19 8.37 17.19 11.82
N LYS A 20 9.25 16.63 12.68
CA LYS A 20 9.55 17.19 14.02
C LYS A 20 10.25 18.54 14.01
N LYS A 21 10.86 18.95 12.89
CA LYS A 21 11.48 20.28 12.73
C LYS A 21 10.46 21.41 12.52
N ILE A 22 9.18 21.07 12.35
CA ILE A 22 8.10 22.05 12.21
C ILE A 22 7.42 22.12 13.57
N ASP A 23 7.59 23.23 14.28
CA ASP A 23 7.13 23.38 15.67
C ASP A 23 5.59 23.28 15.80
N ASP A 24 4.86 23.83 14.83
CA ASP A 24 3.40 23.67 14.75
C ASP A 24 3.06 22.29 14.13
N ARG A 25 2.63 21.36 14.97
CA ARG A 25 2.17 20.02 14.56
C ARG A 25 1.10 20.06 13.48
N GLU A 26 0.14 20.97 13.58
CA GLU A 26 -0.94 21.10 12.59
C GLU A 26 -0.39 21.61 11.25
N ALA A 27 0.58 22.53 11.27
CA ALA A 27 1.30 22.93 10.06
C ALA A 27 2.10 21.77 9.44
N ALA A 28 2.71 20.93 10.28
CA ALA A 28 3.44 19.74 9.85
C ALA A 28 2.50 18.71 9.19
N ILE A 29 1.31 18.50 9.77
CA ILE A 29 0.26 17.65 9.20
C ILE A 29 -0.23 18.22 7.87
N ARG A 30 -0.56 19.51 7.78
CA ARG A 30 -0.92 20.17 6.51
C ARG A 30 0.17 20.02 5.45
N LYS A 31 1.44 19.96 5.83
CA LYS A 31 2.54 19.67 4.89
C LYS A 31 2.49 18.23 4.38
N LEU A 32 2.22 17.24 5.24
CA LEU A 32 1.99 15.85 4.79
C LEU A 32 0.81 15.75 3.83
N GLU A 33 -0.30 16.44 4.13
CA GLU A 33 -1.49 16.49 3.28
C GLU A 33 -1.18 17.06 1.90
N ARG A 34 -0.42 18.16 1.82
CA ARG A 34 0.04 18.73 0.54
C ARG A 34 0.89 17.74 -0.27
N ILE A 35 1.79 17.01 0.39
CA ILE A 35 2.62 15.99 -0.27
C ILE A 35 1.73 14.86 -0.79
N ALA A 36 0.78 14.39 0.02
CA ALA A 36 -0.17 13.35 -0.37
C ALA A 36 -1.06 13.80 -1.55
N LEU A 37 -1.56 15.03 -1.54
CA LEU A 37 -2.34 15.61 -2.64
C LEU A 37 -1.51 15.68 -3.93
N SER A 38 -0.25 16.11 -3.84
CA SER A 38 0.69 16.11 -4.96
C SER A 38 0.91 14.69 -5.52
N ASN A 39 1.09 13.70 -4.64
CA ASN A 39 1.21 12.30 -5.02
C ASN A 39 -0.03 11.79 -5.75
N LEU A 40 -1.23 12.05 -5.23
CA LEU A 40 -2.50 11.66 -5.87
C LEU A 40 -2.69 12.34 -7.22
N HIS A 41 -2.40 13.63 -7.31
CA HIS A 41 -2.42 14.37 -8.58
C HIS A 41 -1.49 13.74 -9.62
N ASN A 42 -0.28 13.33 -9.21
CA ASN A 42 0.66 12.65 -10.09
C ASN A 42 0.21 11.23 -10.45
N THR A 43 -0.39 10.48 -9.53
CA THR A 43 -1.05 9.20 -9.84
C THR A 43 -2.14 9.39 -10.89
N PHE A 44 -2.96 10.43 -10.75
CA PHE A 44 -4.02 10.70 -11.72
C PHE A 44 -3.48 11.04 -13.11
N ARG A 45 -2.39 11.82 -13.19
CA ARG A 45 -1.67 12.07 -14.45
C ARG A 45 -1.13 10.78 -15.07
N LEU A 46 -0.59 9.87 -14.26
CA LEU A 46 -0.11 8.57 -14.72
C LEU A 46 -1.26 7.71 -15.25
N LEU A 47 -2.42 7.69 -14.59
CA LEU A 47 -3.59 6.97 -15.10
C LEU A 47 -4.10 7.56 -16.42
N LYS A 48 -4.10 8.88 -16.59
CA LYS A 48 -4.46 9.52 -17.87
C LYS A 48 -3.50 9.13 -18.99
N HIS A 49 -2.20 9.11 -18.70
CA HIS A 49 -1.20 8.65 -19.66
C HIS A 49 -1.41 7.17 -20.01
N ASN A 50 -1.63 6.31 -19.02
CA ASN A 50 -1.93 4.90 -19.23
C ASN A 50 -3.16 4.71 -20.14
N ALA A 51 -4.25 5.45 -19.88
CA ALA A 51 -5.45 5.40 -20.72
C ALA A 51 -5.18 5.83 -22.16
N GLY A 52 -4.35 6.86 -22.37
CA GLY A 52 -3.95 7.31 -23.71
C GLY A 52 -2.99 6.35 -24.44
N SER A 53 -2.29 5.51 -23.69
CA SER A 53 -1.31 4.53 -24.18
C SER A 53 -1.84 3.08 -24.18
N ASP A 54 -3.14 2.88 -23.97
CA ASP A 54 -3.80 1.56 -23.90
C ASP A 54 -3.22 0.61 -22.81
N ILE A 55 -2.79 1.18 -21.68
CA ILE A 55 -2.29 0.46 -20.52
C ILE A 55 -3.40 0.34 -19.47
N HIS A 56 -3.86 -0.89 -19.21
CA HIS A 56 -5.03 -1.16 -18.34
C HIS A 56 -4.67 -1.62 -16.92
N PHE A 57 -3.40 -1.53 -16.53
CA PHE A 57 -2.95 -1.94 -15.20
C PHE A 57 -1.98 -0.92 -14.60
N TYR A 58 -2.14 -0.62 -13.32
CA TYR A 58 -1.27 0.31 -12.60
C TYR A 58 -1.12 -0.06 -11.12
N ARG A 59 0.11 -0.34 -10.70
CA ARG A 59 0.46 -0.57 -9.30
C ARG A 59 0.66 0.77 -8.57
N LEU A 60 -0.20 1.03 -7.60
CA LEU A 60 -0.09 2.18 -6.69
C LEU A 60 1.14 2.00 -5.78
N THR A 61 1.76 3.12 -5.43
CA THR A 61 2.86 3.11 -4.46
C THR A 61 2.32 3.11 -3.02
N SER A 62 2.91 2.29 -2.15
CA SER A 62 2.63 2.29 -0.71
C SER A 62 3.02 3.61 -0.02
N ARG A 63 3.76 4.49 -0.70
CA ARG A 63 4.22 5.80 -0.21
C ARG A 63 3.29 6.95 -0.57
N LEU A 64 2.09 6.68 -1.09
CA LEU A 64 1.11 7.70 -1.46
C LEU A 64 0.88 8.70 -0.33
N ILE A 65 0.72 8.21 0.90
CA ILE A 65 0.49 9.02 2.10
C ILE A 65 1.70 8.87 3.04
N PRO A 66 2.64 9.83 3.05
CA PRO A 66 3.81 9.72 3.90
C PRO A 66 3.43 9.72 5.37
N LEU A 67 4.12 8.88 6.16
CA LEU A 67 3.96 8.76 7.61
C LEU A 67 2.56 8.36 8.11
N ALA A 68 1.63 7.94 7.24
CA ALA A 68 0.28 7.54 7.65
C ALA A 68 0.24 6.43 8.73
N ASN A 69 1.25 5.56 8.74
CA ASN A 69 1.39 4.48 9.72
C ASN A 69 2.42 4.77 10.82
N HIS A 70 2.94 6.00 10.91
CA HIS A 70 3.83 6.37 12.00
C HIS A 70 3.08 6.32 13.34
N GLU A 71 3.73 5.86 14.41
CA GLU A 71 3.12 5.70 15.74
C GLU A 71 2.63 7.03 16.33
N GLU A 72 3.42 8.09 16.16
CA GLU A 72 3.14 9.48 16.59
C GLU A 72 2.01 10.19 15.81
N LEU A 73 1.44 9.54 14.79
CA LEU A 73 0.40 10.10 13.90
C LEU A 73 -0.82 9.18 13.78
N LEU A 74 -1.04 8.31 14.76
CA LEU A 74 -2.18 7.38 14.81
C LEU A 74 -3.55 8.08 14.84
N ASP A 75 -3.61 9.31 15.35
CA ASP A 75 -4.79 10.16 15.46
C ASP A 75 -5.11 10.94 14.18
N TRP A 76 -4.17 11.03 13.24
CA TRP A 76 -4.36 11.82 12.01
C TRP A 76 -5.30 11.12 11.02
N ASN A 77 -6.45 11.74 10.76
CA ASN A 77 -7.38 11.29 9.72
C ASN A 77 -6.96 11.80 8.32
N TYR A 78 -5.95 11.16 7.75
CA TYR A 78 -5.45 11.48 6.41
C TYR A 78 -6.47 11.27 5.28
N ILE A 79 -7.52 10.45 5.48
CA ILE A 79 -8.54 10.22 4.44
C ILE A 79 -9.41 11.46 4.21
N LYS A 80 -9.75 12.19 5.27
CA LYS A 80 -10.64 13.35 5.19
C LYS A 80 -10.21 14.39 4.15
N PRO A 81 -8.96 14.92 4.16
CA PRO A 81 -8.51 15.90 3.17
C PRO A 81 -8.29 15.30 1.76
N LEU A 82 -8.21 13.98 1.62
CA LEU A 82 -7.88 13.30 0.37
C LEU A 82 -9.08 12.64 -0.31
N ARG A 83 -10.26 12.69 0.32
CA ARG A 83 -11.45 11.96 -0.10
C ARG A 83 -11.85 12.22 -1.54
N GLU A 84 -11.88 13.49 -1.95
CA GLU A 84 -12.28 13.90 -3.30
C GLU A 84 -11.25 13.46 -4.36
N PRO A 85 -9.94 13.76 -4.23
CA PRO A 85 -8.93 13.25 -5.17
C PRO A 85 -8.86 11.73 -5.26
N LEU A 86 -9.01 11.02 -4.13
CA LEU A 86 -9.07 9.55 -4.13
C LEU A 86 -10.28 9.08 -4.94
N ARG A 87 -11.43 9.70 -4.74
CA ARG A 87 -12.64 9.33 -5.47
C ARG A 87 -12.51 9.58 -6.96
N GLU A 88 -11.95 10.72 -7.35
CA GLU A 88 -11.67 11.06 -8.75
C GLU A 88 -10.77 10.02 -9.43
N ILE A 89 -9.71 9.59 -8.77
CA ILE A 89 -8.82 8.53 -9.25
C ILE A 89 -9.58 7.23 -9.50
N GLY A 90 -10.41 6.81 -8.55
CA GLY A 90 -11.13 5.54 -8.68
C GLY A 90 -12.26 5.57 -9.71
N ASP A 91 -12.99 6.69 -9.82
CA ASP A 91 -14.01 6.88 -10.86
C ASP A 91 -13.37 6.88 -12.26
N PHE A 92 -12.19 7.50 -12.40
CA PHE A 92 -11.43 7.46 -13.65
C PHE A 92 -10.91 6.06 -13.99
N ALA A 93 -10.29 5.38 -13.03
CA ALA A 93 -9.80 4.01 -13.22
C ALA A 93 -10.94 3.09 -13.68
N ARG A 94 -12.12 3.20 -13.06
CA ARG A 94 -13.32 2.46 -13.46
C ARG A 94 -13.77 2.80 -14.89
N LYS A 95 -13.89 4.10 -15.20
CA LYS A 95 -14.31 4.58 -16.53
C LYS A 95 -13.41 4.05 -17.64
N HIS A 96 -12.10 4.01 -17.40
CA HIS A 96 -11.09 3.58 -18.36
C HIS A 96 -10.69 2.10 -18.21
N LYS A 97 -11.40 1.32 -17.38
CA LYS A 97 -11.14 -0.11 -17.12
C LYS A 97 -9.70 -0.41 -16.66
N ILE A 98 -9.05 0.55 -15.99
CA ILE A 98 -7.73 0.38 -15.43
C ILE A 98 -7.84 -0.37 -14.09
N ARG A 99 -7.22 -1.55 -14.01
CA ARG A 99 -7.03 -2.26 -12.75
C ARG A 99 -5.90 -1.60 -11.97
N VAL A 100 -6.16 -1.32 -10.70
CA VAL A 100 -5.12 -0.84 -9.77
C VAL A 100 -4.90 -1.85 -8.66
N ASP A 101 -3.68 -1.94 -8.16
CA ASP A 101 -3.33 -2.76 -7.01
C ASP A 101 -2.21 -2.11 -6.18
N PHE A 102 -1.85 -2.74 -5.09
CA PHE A 102 -0.66 -2.44 -4.31
C PHE A 102 0.27 -3.64 -4.28
N HIS A 103 1.55 -3.36 -4.05
CA HIS A 103 2.50 -4.32 -3.53
C HIS A 103 3.19 -3.65 -2.32
N PRO A 104 2.92 -4.08 -1.08
CA PRO A 104 3.58 -3.54 0.08
C PRO A 104 5.08 -3.83 0.01
N ASP A 105 5.89 -3.13 0.80
CA ASP A 105 7.32 -3.44 0.81
C ASP A 105 7.62 -4.74 1.58
N HIS A 106 8.89 -5.14 1.56
CA HIS A 106 9.41 -6.36 2.16
C HIS A 106 9.36 -6.38 3.71
N PHE A 107 9.01 -5.27 4.38
CA PHE A 107 8.80 -5.23 5.82
C PHE A 107 7.37 -5.65 6.22
N VAL A 108 6.44 -5.79 5.26
CA VAL A 108 5.10 -6.33 5.51
C VAL A 108 5.17 -7.86 5.48
N LEU A 109 5.29 -8.45 6.66
CA LEU A 109 5.55 -9.86 6.89
C LEU A 109 4.43 -10.49 7.73
N ILE A 110 3.56 -11.28 7.09
CA ILE A 110 2.54 -12.06 7.81
C ILE A 110 3.20 -13.15 8.65
N ASN A 111 4.21 -13.83 8.12
CA ASN A 111 4.90 -14.92 8.81
C ASN A 111 6.04 -14.45 9.73
N SER A 112 5.98 -13.22 10.26
CA SER A 112 7.02 -12.75 11.18
C SER A 112 7.01 -13.54 12.50
N LYS A 113 8.20 -13.83 13.02
CA LYS A 113 8.39 -14.36 14.39
C LYS A 113 8.02 -13.32 15.46
N GLU A 114 7.99 -12.03 15.11
CA GLU A 114 7.83 -10.93 16.06
C GLU A 114 6.41 -10.31 15.96
N LYS A 115 5.67 -10.34 17.07
CA LYS A 115 4.27 -9.85 17.12
C LYS A 115 4.12 -8.39 16.69
N HIS A 116 5.11 -7.55 16.99
CA HIS A 116 5.05 -6.13 16.63
C HIS A 116 5.19 -5.91 15.12
N ILE A 117 5.98 -6.75 14.42
CA ILE A 117 6.11 -6.73 12.96
C ILE A 117 4.80 -7.17 12.31
N LEU A 118 4.16 -8.24 12.79
CA LEU A 118 2.84 -8.66 12.31
C LEU A 118 1.80 -7.54 12.47
N LYS A 119 1.76 -6.89 13.64
CA LYS A 119 0.84 -5.77 13.91
C LYS A 119 1.07 -4.60 12.93
N ASN A 120 2.32 -4.24 12.68
CA ASN A 120 2.68 -3.18 11.73
C ASN A 120 2.33 -3.58 10.29
N SER A 121 2.52 -4.84 9.92
CA SER A 121 2.15 -5.40 8.61
C SER A 121 0.64 -5.27 8.36
N ILE A 122 -0.18 -5.68 9.35
CA ILE A 122 -1.64 -5.53 9.30
C ILE A 122 -2.05 -4.06 9.22
N ARG A 123 -1.35 -3.15 9.91
CA ARG A 123 -1.61 -1.70 9.82
C ARG A 123 -1.32 -1.15 8.42
N THR A 124 -0.26 -1.60 7.77
CA THR A 124 0.04 -1.24 6.37
C THR A 124 -0.99 -1.79 5.40
N LEU A 125 -1.39 -3.05 5.55
CA LEU A 125 -2.45 -3.63 4.74
C LEU A 125 -3.79 -2.90 4.95
N LYS A 126 -4.10 -2.50 6.19
CA LYS A 126 -5.28 -1.68 6.50
C LYS A 126 -5.24 -0.32 5.81
N LEU A 127 -4.08 0.34 5.74
CA LEU A 127 -3.91 1.58 4.98
C LEU A 127 -4.26 1.37 3.51
N HIS A 128 -3.71 0.34 2.85
CA HIS A 128 -4.03 0.02 1.44
C HIS A 128 -5.52 -0.24 1.23
N TYR A 129 -6.14 -1.02 2.13
CA TYR A 129 -7.58 -1.27 2.12
C TYR A 129 -8.39 0.04 2.20
N LEU A 130 -8.05 0.94 3.12
CA LEU A 130 -8.74 2.22 3.29
C LEU A 130 -8.59 3.13 2.05
N LEU A 131 -7.43 3.14 1.42
CA LEU A 131 -7.20 3.89 0.18
C LEU A 131 -8.08 3.35 -0.95
N LEU A 132 -8.13 2.04 -1.16
CA LEU A 132 -9.00 1.41 -2.17
C LEU A 132 -10.48 1.72 -1.91
N LYS A 133 -10.92 1.63 -0.65
CA LYS A 133 -12.29 1.99 -0.26
C LYS A 133 -12.61 3.46 -0.51
N ALA A 134 -11.69 4.37 -0.21
CA ALA A 134 -11.86 5.80 -0.46
C ALA A 134 -11.90 6.12 -1.97
N MET A 135 -11.16 5.37 -2.78
CA MET A 135 -11.26 5.41 -4.25
C MET A 135 -12.58 4.80 -4.76
N GLY A 136 -13.36 4.11 -3.93
CA GLY A 136 -14.54 3.39 -4.39
C GLY A 136 -14.22 2.16 -5.23
N ILE A 137 -13.04 1.57 -5.03
CA ILE A 137 -12.57 0.36 -5.71
C ILE A 137 -12.82 -0.84 -4.80
N ASP A 138 -13.29 -1.95 -5.37
CA ASP A 138 -13.41 -3.20 -4.65
C ASP A 138 -12.01 -3.70 -4.24
N PRO A 139 -11.73 -3.86 -2.92
CA PRO A 139 -10.43 -4.28 -2.43
C PRO A 139 -10.10 -5.75 -2.74
N MET A 140 -11.05 -6.58 -3.16
CA MET A 140 -10.80 -8.00 -3.40
C MET A 140 -9.67 -8.21 -4.44
N HIS A 141 -8.64 -8.96 -4.08
CA HIS A 141 -7.49 -9.27 -4.93
C HIS A 141 -6.82 -8.02 -5.51
N ARG A 142 -6.37 -7.12 -4.61
CA ARG A 142 -5.75 -5.82 -4.91
C ARG A 142 -4.44 -5.58 -4.19
N CYS A 143 -3.90 -6.55 -3.46
CA CYS A 143 -2.63 -6.42 -2.78
C CYS A 143 -1.79 -7.67 -3.00
N VAL A 144 -0.79 -7.59 -3.88
CA VAL A 144 0.18 -8.67 -4.10
C VAL A 144 1.25 -8.60 -3.03
N MET A 145 1.63 -9.72 -2.42
CA MET A 145 2.76 -9.76 -1.50
C MET A 145 3.47 -11.12 -1.50
N HIS A 146 4.75 -11.12 -1.16
CA HIS A 146 5.47 -12.36 -0.88
C HIS A 146 5.01 -13.02 0.42
N VAL A 147 5.29 -14.31 0.57
CA VAL A 147 5.00 -15.09 1.78
C VAL A 147 5.71 -14.49 3.01
N GLY A 148 6.95 -14.04 2.86
CA GLY A 148 7.70 -13.30 3.87
C GLY A 148 9.10 -13.86 4.10
N GLY A 149 9.50 -14.05 5.36
CA GLY A 149 10.84 -14.56 5.70
C GLY A 149 10.88 -16.09 5.78
N ASN A 150 11.85 -16.75 5.11
CA ASN A 150 12.07 -18.20 5.24
C ASN A 150 12.77 -18.59 6.56
N TYR A 151 13.65 -17.71 7.08
CA TYR A 151 14.42 -17.96 8.31
C TYR A 151 15.25 -19.26 8.30
N LYS A 152 15.55 -19.82 7.11
CA LYS A 152 16.22 -21.12 6.89
C LYS A 152 15.40 -22.33 7.37
N GLU A 153 14.09 -22.18 7.45
CA GLU A 153 13.16 -23.16 7.99
C GLU A 153 11.84 -23.07 7.17
N THR A 154 11.83 -23.53 5.91
CA THR A 154 10.69 -23.33 4.99
C THR A 154 9.36 -23.81 5.59
N GLU A 155 9.27 -25.07 6.03
CA GLU A 155 8.04 -25.65 6.60
C GLU A 155 7.54 -24.86 7.81
N MET A 156 8.41 -24.59 8.79
CA MET A 156 8.05 -23.81 9.98
C MET A 156 7.65 -22.36 9.65
N SER A 157 8.15 -21.82 8.55
CA SER A 157 7.80 -20.48 8.07
C SER A 157 6.45 -20.44 7.37
N LEU A 158 6.06 -21.51 6.68
CA LEU A 158 4.72 -21.70 6.12
C LEU A 158 3.69 -21.93 7.23
N GLU A 159 3.97 -22.80 8.21
CA GLU A 159 3.10 -23.00 9.38
C GLU A 159 2.85 -21.70 10.13
N ARG A 160 3.91 -20.90 10.34
CA ARG A 160 3.79 -19.59 10.98
C ARG A 160 2.95 -18.61 10.16
N PHE A 161 3.01 -18.69 8.82
CA PHE A 161 2.10 -17.91 7.98
C PHE A 161 0.65 -18.28 8.29
N VAL A 162 0.33 -19.58 8.28
CA VAL A 162 -1.03 -20.09 8.56
C VAL A 162 -1.53 -19.68 9.95
N ASP A 163 -0.70 -19.84 10.98
CA ASP A 163 -1.03 -19.45 12.35
C ASP A 163 -1.30 -17.93 12.47
N ASN A 164 -0.44 -17.12 11.85
CA ASN A 164 -0.61 -15.68 11.88
C ASN A 164 -1.77 -15.22 11.00
N TRP A 165 -2.10 -15.95 9.93
CA TRP A 165 -3.23 -15.65 9.04
C TRP A 165 -4.57 -15.60 9.78
N MET A 166 -4.73 -16.44 10.80
CA MET A 166 -5.91 -16.44 11.67
C MET A 166 -6.11 -15.12 12.43
N ASN A 167 -5.04 -14.33 12.61
CA ASN A 167 -5.10 -13.00 13.22
C ASN A 167 -5.33 -11.87 12.20
N VAL A 168 -5.29 -12.16 10.90
CA VAL A 168 -5.50 -11.17 9.84
C VAL A 168 -7.01 -10.96 9.64
N PRO A 169 -7.53 -9.72 9.73
CA PRO A 169 -8.95 -9.46 9.49
C PRO A 169 -9.43 -9.96 8.12
N LYS A 170 -10.63 -10.55 8.05
CA LYS A 170 -11.14 -11.18 6.82
C LYS A 170 -11.14 -10.24 5.60
N VAL A 171 -11.45 -8.96 5.79
CA VAL A 171 -11.43 -7.96 4.72
C VAL A 171 -10.03 -7.71 4.15
N ILE A 172 -8.98 -7.90 4.96
CA ILE A 172 -7.59 -7.83 4.52
C ILE A 172 -7.20 -9.15 3.86
N GLN A 173 -7.59 -10.29 4.42
CA GLN A 173 -7.37 -11.60 3.78
C GLN A 173 -7.90 -11.62 2.34
N ASN A 174 -9.13 -11.16 2.11
CA ASN A 174 -9.75 -11.10 0.78
C ASN A 174 -9.03 -10.14 -0.19
N MET A 175 -8.26 -9.18 0.33
CA MET A 175 -7.52 -8.22 -0.49
C MET A 175 -6.19 -8.80 -1.00
N ILE A 176 -5.59 -9.73 -0.26
CA ILE A 176 -4.25 -10.27 -0.48
C ILE A 176 -4.24 -11.30 -1.63
N MET A 177 -3.16 -11.29 -2.39
CA MET A 177 -2.73 -12.34 -3.31
C MET A 177 -1.26 -12.64 -3.00
N LEU A 178 -0.89 -13.92 -2.98
CA LEU A 178 0.49 -14.31 -2.72
C LEU A 178 1.29 -14.44 -4.01
N GLU A 179 2.54 -13.98 -3.97
CA GLU A 179 3.52 -14.05 -5.05
C GLU A 179 4.71 -14.90 -4.57
N ASN A 180 5.04 -15.96 -5.33
CA ASN A 180 6.25 -16.73 -5.10
C ASN A 180 7.49 -15.86 -5.39
N ASP A 181 8.62 -16.23 -4.83
CA ASP A 181 9.87 -15.51 -5.04
C ASP A 181 10.96 -16.43 -5.60
N ASP A 182 12.15 -15.89 -5.82
CA ASP A 182 13.30 -16.54 -6.46
C ASP A 182 14.30 -17.15 -5.47
N THR A 183 14.07 -17.03 -4.16
CA THR A 183 15.08 -17.37 -3.13
C THR A 183 14.57 -18.20 -1.96
N SER A 184 13.31 -18.04 -1.58
CA SER A 184 12.76 -18.37 -0.27
C SER A 184 11.53 -19.25 -0.38
N PHE A 185 10.57 -18.92 -1.25
CA PHE A 185 9.30 -19.64 -1.39
C PHE A 185 8.93 -19.83 -2.86
N THR A 186 8.76 -21.10 -3.24
CA THR A 186 8.41 -21.52 -4.60
C THR A 186 6.93 -21.31 -4.92
N LEU A 187 6.56 -21.60 -6.17
CA LEU A 187 5.15 -21.66 -6.59
C LEU A 187 4.38 -22.72 -5.78
N GLU A 188 4.99 -23.88 -5.52
CA GLU A 188 4.34 -24.97 -4.75
C GLU A 188 4.09 -24.54 -3.30
N ASP A 189 5.07 -23.89 -2.67
CA ASP A 189 4.93 -23.33 -1.31
C ASP A 189 3.81 -22.27 -1.25
N THR A 190 3.67 -21.47 -2.29
CA THR A 190 2.64 -20.42 -2.37
C THR A 190 1.25 -21.00 -2.60
N LEU A 191 1.13 -22.08 -3.38
CA LEU A 191 -0.13 -22.80 -3.61
C LEU A 191 -0.58 -23.63 -2.41
N TYR A 192 0.36 -24.04 -1.56
CA TYR A 192 0.07 -24.72 -0.29
C TYR A 192 -0.69 -23.83 0.70
N LEU A 193 -0.40 -22.51 0.70
CA LEU A 193 -1.05 -21.50 1.55
C LEU A 193 -2.42 -21.06 1.03
#